data_AF-G8DYU5-F1
#
_entry.id   AF-G8DYU5-F1
#
_cell.length_a   1.000
_cell.length_b   1.000
_cell.length_c   1.000
_cell.angle_alpha   90.00
_cell.angle_beta   90.00
_cell.angle_gamma   90.00
#
_symmetry.space_group_name_H-M   'P 1'
#
loop_
_entity.id
_entity.type
_entity.pdbx_description
1 polymer ?
#
loop_
_entity_poly.entity_id
_entity_poly.type
_entity_poly.pdbx_seq_one_letter_code
_entity_poly.pdbx_strand_id
1 'polypeptide(L)' 'NLSSLNRLGLRYNRLSAIPRSLAKCSALEELNLENNNISTLPE' A
#
# COMPACT_ATOMS: atom_id res chain seq x y z
N ASN A 1 -7.70 8.43 -9.23
CA ASN A 1 -8.44 7.24 -8.77
C ASN A 1 -7.78 6.04 -9.43
N LEU A 2 -6.92 5.31 -8.72
CA LEU A 2 -6.16 4.19 -9.29
C LEU A 2 -7.01 2.91 -9.22
N SER A 3 -8.27 3.00 -9.67
CA SER A 3 -9.27 1.94 -9.52
C SER A 3 -8.95 0.67 -10.30
N SER A 4 -8.04 0.73 -11.27
CA SER A 4 -7.58 -0.41 -12.07
C SER A 4 -6.17 -0.88 -11.69
N LEU A 5 -5.56 -0.29 -10.64
CA LEU A 5 -4.24 -0.71 -10.18
C LEU A 5 -4.34 -2.08 -9.52
N ASN A 6 -3.73 -3.09 -10.14
CA ASN A 6 -3.76 -4.47 -9.65
C ASN A 6 -2.55 -4.81 -8.78
N ARG A 7 -1.41 -4.18 -9.00
CA ARG A 7 -0.16 -4.46 -8.25
C ARG A 7 0.54 -3.17 -7.88
N LEU A 8 0.99 -3.08 -6.64
CA LEU A 8 1.74 -1.93 -6.11
C LEU A 8 2.94 -2.39 -5.30
N GLY A 9 4.13 -2.06 -5.78
CA GLY A 9 5.39 -2.30 -5.07
C GLY A 9 5.94 -1.00 -4.47
N LEU A 10 6.06 -0.97 -3.14
CA LEU A 10 6.63 0.14 -2.36
C LEU A 10 7.75 -0.34 -1.43
N ARG A 11 8.36 -1.49 -1.77
CA ARG A 11 9.45 -2.09 -1.01
C ARG A 11 10.67 -1.17 -0.88
N TYR A 12 11.45 -1.33 0.21
CA TYR A 12 12.67 -0.58 0.49
C TYR A 12 12.46 0.94 0.55
N ASN A 13 11.37 1.36 1.20
CA ASN A 13 11.06 2.76 1.47
C ASN A 13 11.07 3.03 2.98
N ARG A 14 10.72 4.25 3.38
CA ARG A 14 10.63 4.67 4.78
C ARG A 14 9.19 4.99 5.18
N LEU A 15 8.23 4.26 4.63
CA LEU A 15 6.82 4.47 4.96
C LEU A 15 6.60 4.10 6.42
N SER A 16 6.04 5.02 7.20
CA SER A 16 5.64 4.79 8.59
C SER A 16 4.19 4.34 8.73
N ALA A 17 3.38 4.56 7.70
CA ALA A 17 1.97 4.20 7.66
C ALA A 17 1.50 3.94 6.23
N ILE A 18 0.45 3.14 6.09
CA ILE A 18 -0.25 2.94 4.82
C ILE A 18 -1.29 4.06 4.65
N PRO A 19 -1.26 4.83 3.56
CA PRO A 19 -2.23 5.90 3.35
C PRO A 19 -3.64 5.33 3.13
N ARG A 20 -4.65 5.92 3.79
CA ARG A 20 -6.07 5.51 3.64
C ARG A 20 -6.59 5.61 2.21
N SER A 21 -5.97 6.42 1.36
CA SER A 21 -6.30 6.50 -0.07
C SER A 21 -6.04 5.19 -0.81
N LEU A 22 -5.17 4.32 -0.29
CA LEU A 22 -4.91 3.01 -0.86
C LEU A 22 -6.14 2.10 -0.80
N ALA A 23 -7.03 2.30 0.19
CA ALA A 23 -8.32 1.60 0.26
C ALA A 23 -9.25 1.92 -0.93
N LYS A 24 -8.98 2.99 -1.69
CA LYS A 24 -9.73 3.32 -2.91
C LYS A 24 -9.24 2.54 -4.14
N CYS A 25 -8.13 1.80 -4.03
CA CYS A 25 -7.62 0.94 -5.09
C CYS A 25 -8.34 -0.41 -5.03
N SER A 26 -9.63 -0.42 -5.40
CA SER A 26 -10.50 -1.59 -5.26
C SER A 26 -10.08 -2.82 -6.08
N ALA A 27 -9.27 -2.63 -7.13
CA ALA A 27 -8.74 -3.72 -7.93
C ALA A 27 -7.34 -4.18 -7.48
N LEU A 28 -6.80 -3.67 -6.37
CA LEU A 28 -5.45 -4.01 -5.92
C LEU A 28 -5.42 -5.44 -5.36
N GLU A 29 -4.72 -6.32 -6.06
CA GLU A 29 -4.53 -7.73 -5.69
C GLU A 29 -3.20 -7.97 -4.97
N GLU A 30 -2.16 -7.21 -5.32
CA GLU A 30 -0.83 -7.36 -4.73
C GLU A 30 -0.29 -6.03 -4.21
N LEU A 31 0.08 -6.01 -2.92
CA LEU A 31 0.73 -4.89 -2.27
C LEU A 31 2.02 -5.37 -1.59
N ASN A 32 3.17 -4.94 -2.11
CA ASN A 32 4.46 -5.24 -1.50
C ASN A 32 5.00 -4.01 -0.75
N LEU A 33 5.08 -4.14 0.57
CA LEU A 33 5.57 -3.12 1.51
C LEU A 33 6.83 -3.56 2.26
N GLU A 34 7.53 -4.60 1.78
CA GLU A 34 8.74 -5.14 2.40
C GLU A 34 9.78 -4.04 2.68
N ASN A 35 10.50 -4.14 3.80
CA ASN A 35 11.53 -3.17 4.17
C ASN A 35 10.99 -1.72 4.21
N ASN A 36 9.89 -1.53 4.97
CA ASN A 36 9.37 -0.23 5.40
C ASN A 36 9.30 -0.18 6.94
N ASN A 37 8.90 0.98 7.49
CA ASN A 37 8.76 1.22 8.94
C ASN A 37 7.29 1.21 9.38
N ILE A 38 6.45 0.39 8.74
CA ILE A 38 5.01 0.30 9.03
C ILE A 38 4.83 -0.52 10.30
N SER A 39 4.40 0.15 11.38
CA SER A 39 4.11 -0.48 12.67
C SER A 39 2.63 -0.78 12.85
N THR A 40 1.76 -0.14 12.07
CA THR A 40 0.31 -0.30 12.14
C THR A 40 -0.27 -0.52 10.75
N LEU A 41 -1.16 -1.50 10.66
CA LEU A 41 -2.03 -1.65 9.49
C LEU A 41 -3.25 -0.74 9.66
N PRO A 42 -3.79 -0.18 8.58
CA PRO A 42 -5.05 0.55 8.64
C PRO A 42 -6.18 -0.41 9.02
N GLU A 43 -7.15 0.09 9.81
CA GLU A 43 -8.41 -0.61 10.10
C GLU A 43 -9.27 -0.82 8.85
#